data_AF-A0A4R3U284-F1
#
_entry.id   AF-A0A4R3U284-F1
#
_cell.length_a   1.000
_cell.length_b   1.000
_cell.length_c   1.000
_cell.angle_alpha   90.00
_cell.angle_beta   90.00
_cell.angle_gamma   90.00
#
_symmetry.space_group_name_H-M   'P 1'
#
loop_
_entity.id
_entity.type
_entity.pdbx_description
1 polymer ?
#
loop_
_entity_poly.entity_id
_entity_poly.type
_entity_poly.pdbx_seq_one_letter_code
_entity_poly.pdbx_strand_id
1 'polypeptide(L)'
;MSLSGMLRTQRFDDYRFYHQSTVNQTLHLFSAVIFLFCYALLFIDPALAGIVGWLAMLTRQTGHFFFEPNGYDAVNGVSNEYKEAVKVGYNQTRKIVLLLVWGSVPLVLFAFPTLFGLFDPPAGRLDFVRHVGALWLAVGIAGGLARMLQLFVTRDLTTGLVWAFKVLTDPFHNIALYWNSPLKLMRGELIDSAIAEADWGDEDAEEAEEAAHLT
;
A
#
# COMPACT_ATOMS: atom_id res chain seq x y z
N MET A 1 11.58 7.52 -20.33
CA MET A 1 10.34 7.67 -19.54
C MET A 1 10.54 8.77 -18.53
N SER A 2 9.64 9.74 -18.45
CA SER A 2 9.73 10.84 -17.46
C SER A 2 9.44 10.31 -16.04
N LEU A 3 9.78 11.09 -15.00
CA LEU A 3 9.44 10.76 -13.60
C LEU A 3 7.92 10.63 -13.39
N SER A 4 7.16 11.58 -13.97
CA SER A 4 5.69 11.58 -13.93
C SER A 4 5.12 10.34 -14.64
N GLY A 5 5.62 10.04 -15.84
CA GLY A 5 5.21 8.84 -16.58
C GLY A 5 5.50 7.56 -15.79
N MET A 6 6.64 7.49 -15.09
CA MET A 6 6.97 6.35 -14.23
C MET A 6 6.04 6.20 -13.03
N LEU A 7 5.71 7.30 -12.36
CA LEU A 7 4.75 7.28 -11.27
C LEU A 7 3.36 6.84 -11.78
N ARG A 8 2.94 7.37 -12.93
CA ARG A 8 1.66 7.06 -13.59
C ARG A 8 1.58 5.59 -13.95
N THR A 9 2.56 5.05 -14.68
CA THR A 9 2.62 3.61 -15.01
C THR A 9 2.56 2.75 -13.75
N GLN A 10 3.37 3.05 -12.73
CA GLN A 10 3.34 2.27 -11.49
C GLN A 10 1.97 2.31 -10.80
N ARG A 11 1.26 3.44 -10.82
CA ARG A 11 -0.08 3.58 -10.23
C ARG A 11 -1.14 2.86 -11.06
N PHE A 12 -1.05 3.00 -12.38
CA PHE A 12 -1.92 2.30 -13.32
C PHE A 12 -1.79 0.79 -13.21
N ASP A 13 -0.57 0.26 -13.13
CA ASP A 13 -0.32 -1.18 -12.94
C ASP A 13 -0.95 -1.69 -11.63
N ASP A 14 -0.92 -0.90 -10.56
CA ASP A 14 -1.59 -1.25 -9.30
C ASP A 14 -3.11 -1.25 -9.44
N TYR A 15 -3.66 -0.19 -10.04
CA TYR A 15 -5.09 -0.08 -10.33
C TYR A 15 -5.58 -1.26 -11.18
N ARG A 16 -4.89 -1.55 -12.28
CA ARG A 16 -5.30 -2.52 -13.28
C ARG A 16 -5.21 -3.97 -12.80
N PHE A 17 -4.09 -4.33 -12.18
CA PHE A 17 -3.81 -5.74 -11.86
C PHE A 17 -4.13 -6.15 -10.42
N TYR A 18 -4.39 -5.20 -9.52
CA TYR A 18 -4.52 -5.49 -8.09
C TYR A 18 -5.72 -4.85 -7.39
N HIS A 19 -6.60 -4.12 -8.09
CA HIS A 19 -7.77 -3.45 -7.51
C HIS A 19 -9.07 -3.71 -8.31
N GLN A 20 -9.28 -4.94 -8.75
CA GLN A 20 -10.43 -5.35 -9.56
C GLN A 20 -11.73 -5.42 -8.78
N SER A 21 -11.63 -5.86 -7.52
CA SER A 21 -12.80 -5.99 -6.68
C SER A 21 -13.18 -4.63 -6.11
N THR A 22 -14.43 -4.25 -6.28
CA THR A 22 -14.98 -3.03 -5.66
C THR A 22 -14.91 -3.11 -4.13
N VAL A 23 -14.96 -4.32 -3.55
CA VAL A 23 -14.74 -4.52 -2.10
C VAL A 23 -13.32 -4.15 -1.72
N ASN A 24 -12.33 -4.62 -2.48
CA ASN A 24 -10.93 -4.24 -2.29
C ASN A 24 -10.73 -2.73 -2.46
N GLN A 25 -11.33 -2.11 -3.48
CA GLN A 25 -11.29 -0.66 -3.69
C GLN A 25 -11.85 0.11 -2.46
N THR A 26 -12.96 -0.34 -1.90
CA THR A 26 -13.55 0.24 -0.68
C THR A 26 -12.64 0.07 0.54
N LEU A 27 -12.02 -1.10 0.71
CA LEU A 27 -11.03 -1.31 1.77
C LEU A 27 -9.80 -0.43 1.58
N HIS A 28 -9.36 -0.20 0.33
CA HIS A 28 -8.31 0.76 0.01
C HIS A 28 -8.70 2.18 0.40
N LEU A 29 -9.93 2.62 0.08
CA LEU A 29 -10.46 3.93 0.49
C LEU A 29 -10.40 4.10 2.02
N PHE A 30 -10.95 3.15 2.77
CA PHE A 30 -10.93 3.22 4.24
C PHE A 30 -9.49 3.19 4.78
N SER A 31 -8.64 2.30 4.27
CA SER A 31 -7.23 2.24 4.67
C SER A 31 -6.50 3.56 4.40
N ALA A 32 -6.82 4.24 3.30
CA ALA A 32 -6.20 5.51 2.93
C ALA A 32 -6.54 6.62 3.92
N VAL A 33 -7.80 6.74 4.33
CA VAL A 33 -8.21 7.70 5.36
C VAL A 33 -7.50 7.41 6.69
N ILE A 34 -7.39 6.14 7.08
CA ILE A 34 -6.67 5.73 8.30
C ILE A 34 -5.18 6.06 8.19
N PHE A 35 -4.54 5.87 7.03
CA PHE A 35 -3.15 6.27 6.80
C PHE A 35 -2.94 7.78 6.92
N LEU A 36 -3.85 8.61 6.43
CA LEU A 36 -3.75 10.06 6.60
C LEU A 36 -3.83 10.46 8.08
N PHE A 37 -4.70 9.80 8.85
CA PHE A 37 -4.74 10.00 10.30
C PHE A 37 -3.43 9.52 10.97
N CYS A 38 -2.88 8.38 10.53
CA CYS A 38 -1.58 7.90 10.96
C CYS A 38 -0.46 8.92 10.68
N TYR A 39 -0.47 9.58 9.52
CA TYR A 39 0.52 10.61 9.18
C TYR A 39 0.48 11.79 10.16
N ALA A 40 -0.73 12.25 10.54
CA ALA A 40 -0.88 13.28 11.56
C ALA A 40 -0.37 12.79 12.93
N LEU A 41 -0.70 11.55 13.30
CA LEU A 41 -0.28 10.97 14.58
C LEU A 41 1.23 10.80 14.73
N LEU A 42 1.99 10.63 13.64
CA LEU A 42 3.46 10.53 13.72
C LEU A 42 4.10 11.71 14.45
N PHE A 43 3.49 12.89 14.39
CA PHE A 43 3.98 14.11 15.04
C PHE A 43 3.50 14.28 16.49
N ILE A 44 2.58 13.44 16.95
CA ILE A 44 1.90 13.58 18.25
C ILE A 44 2.22 12.38 19.15
N ASP A 45 1.98 11.17 18.65
CA ASP A 45 2.16 9.92 19.38
C ASP A 45 2.60 8.81 18.40
N PRO A 46 3.93 8.59 18.25
CA PRO A 46 4.47 7.58 17.35
C PRO A 46 4.04 6.15 17.69
N ALA A 47 3.85 5.83 18.96
CA ALA A 47 3.39 4.51 19.37
C ALA A 47 1.95 4.27 18.89
N LEU A 48 1.08 5.26 19.08
CA LEU A 48 -0.29 5.19 18.55
C LEU A 48 -0.31 5.20 17.02
N ALA A 49 0.54 5.99 16.37
CA ALA A 49 0.70 5.99 14.93
C ALA A 49 1.02 4.58 14.40
N GLY A 50 1.91 3.84 15.06
CA GLY A 50 2.19 2.45 14.68
C GLY A 50 0.99 1.50 14.78
N ILE A 51 0.15 1.66 15.81
CA ILE A 51 -1.10 0.88 15.97
C ILE A 51 -2.11 1.22 14.85
N VAL A 52 -2.29 2.52 14.59
CA VAL A 52 -3.23 3.00 13.57
C VAL A 52 -2.74 2.63 12.16
N GLY A 53 -1.44 2.78 11.90
CA GLY A 53 -0.81 2.35 10.65
C GLY A 53 -0.94 0.84 10.43
N TRP A 54 -0.86 0.04 11.50
CA TRP A 54 -1.17 -1.38 11.43
C TRP A 54 -2.62 -1.64 11.01
N LEU A 55 -3.58 -0.95 11.61
CA LEU A 55 -5.00 -1.07 11.24
C LEU A 55 -5.25 -0.71 9.76
N ALA A 56 -4.59 0.35 9.27
CA ALA A 56 -4.64 0.73 7.86
C ALA A 56 -4.11 -0.40 6.97
N MET A 57 -2.96 -0.96 7.33
CA MET A 57 -2.35 -2.07 6.60
C MET A 57 -3.21 -3.33 6.64
N LEU A 58 -3.75 -3.72 7.80
CA LEU A 58 -4.62 -4.89 7.92
C LEU A 58 -5.85 -4.76 7.02
N THR A 59 -6.49 -3.59 7.03
CA THR A 59 -7.63 -3.28 6.16
C THR A 59 -7.24 -3.44 4.69
N ARG A 60 -6.12 -2.84 4.27
CA ARG A 60 -5.61 -2.92 2.90
C ARG A 60 -5.26 -4.35 2.48
N GLN A 61 -4.56 -5.08 3.34
CA GLN A 61 -4.13 -6.44 3.04
C GLN A 61 -5.31 -7.39 2.95
N THR A 62 -6.34 -7.22 3.78
CA THR A 62 -7.59 -7.98 3.70
C THR A 62 -8.18 -7.87 2.29
N GLY A 63 -8.20 -6.67 1.72
CA GLY A 63 -8.59 -6.43 0.33
C GLY A 63 -7.81 -7.28 -0.67
N HIS A 64 -6.48 -7.11 -0.69
CA HIS A 64 -5.62 -7.84 -1.62
C HIS A 64 -5.64 -9.37 -1.45
N PHE A 65 -5.77 -9.90 -0.23
CA PHE A 65 -5.68 -11.35 -0.02
C PHE A 65 -6.98 -12.09 -0.30
N PHE A 66 -8.12 -11.49 0.07
CA PHE A 66 -9.42 -12.17 0.00
C PHE A 66 -10.23 -11.81 -1.23
N PHE A 67 -9.99 -10.66 -1.85
CA PHE A 67 -10.83 -10.14 -2.91
C PHE A 67 -10.13 -10.00 -4.27
N GLU A 68 -8.81 -10.23 -4.34
CA GLU A 68 -8.06 -10.19 -5.60
C GLU A 68 -7.54 -11.59 -5.99
N PRO A 69 -7.43 -11.90 -7.28
CA PRO A 69 -7.01 -13.22 -7.74
C PRO A 69 -5.52 -13.46 -7.46
N ASN A 70 -5.21 -14.47 -6.64
CA ASN A 70 -3.84 -14.96 -6.41
C ASN A 70 -3.37 -15.98 -7.48
N GLY A 71 -4.20 -16.24 -8.49
CA GLY A 71 -3.93 -17.14 -9.61
C GLY A 71 -4.14 -16.45 -10.95
N TYR A 72 -4.86 -17.09 -11.86
CA TYR A 72 -5.22 -16.46 -13.14
C TYR A 72 -6.17 -15.28 -12.93
N ASP A 73 -5.80 -14.14 -13.51
CA ASP A 73 -6.61 -12.93 -13.56
C ASP A 73 -7.50 -12.99 -14.80
N ALA A 74 -8.78 -13.32 -14.60
CA ALA A 74 -9.75 -13.45 -15.68
C ALA A 74 -10.18 -12.11 -16.28
N VAL A 75 -10.06 -11.00 -15.53
CA VAL A 75 -10.46 -9.66 -15.99
C VAL A 75 -9.44 -9.11 -16.97
N ASN A 76 -8.14 -9.29 -16.68
CA ASN A 76 -7.06 -8.84 -17.56
C ASN A 76 -6.54 -9.95 -18.50
N GLY A 77 -6.92 -11.21 -18.29
CA GLY A 77 -6.45 -12.33 -19.07
C GLY A 77 -4.97 -12.67 -18.87
N VAL A 78 -4.45 -12.49 -17.65
CA VAL A 78 -3.02 -12.65 -17.35
C VAL A 78 -2.75 -13.61 -16.19
N SER A 79 -1.58 -14.24 -16.17
CA SER A 79 -1.16 -15.10 -15.07
C SER A 79 -0.68 -14.28 -13.86
N ASN A 80 -0.59 -14.91 -12.69
CA ASN A 80 -0.06 -14.23 -11.51
C ASN A 80 1.43 -13.88 -11.67
N GLU A 81 2.20 -14.76 -12.32
CA GLU A 81 3.62 -14.54 -12.62
C GLU A 81 3.83 -13.31 -13.49
N TYR A 82 2.94 -13.09 -14.47
CA TYR A 82 2.96 -11.86 -15.27
C TYR A 82 2.72 -10.62 -14.42
N LYS A 83 1.70 -10.64 -13.54
CA LYS A 83 1.41 -9.54 -12.63
C LYS A 83 2.59 -9.23 -11.69
N GLU A 84 3.32 -10.25 -11.22
CA GLU A 84 4.53 -10.06 -10.42
C GLU A 84 5.68 -9.47 -11.23
N ALA A 85 5.84 -9.89 -12.49
CA ALA A 85 6.92 -9.41 -13.35
C ALA A 85 6.76 -7.93 -13.74
N VAL A 86 5.52 -7.51 -14.05
CA VAL A 86 5.19 -6.12 -14.42
C VAL A 86 5.33 -5.21 -13.21
N LYS A 87 4.77 -5.61 -12.06
CA LYS A 87 4.78 -4.75 -10.88
C LYS A 87 6.18 -4.67 -10.30
N VAL A 88 6.76 -3.47 -10.36
CA VAL A 88 8.14 -3.19 -9.94
C VAL A 88 8.46 -3.79 -8.58
N GLY A 89 9.10 -4.96 -8.60
CA GLY A 89 9.56 -5.77 -7.47
C GLY A 89 8.49 -6.23 -6.48
N TYR A 90 7.23 -6.37 -6.91
CA TYR A 90 6.25 -7.13 -6.15
C TYR A 90 6.59 -8.61 -6.21
N ASN A 91 6.49 -9.27 -5.07
CA ASN A 91 6.57 -10.72 -4.96
C ASN A 91 5.74 -11.16 -3.76
N GLN A 92 4.80 -12.08 -3.99
CA GLN A 92 3.85 -12.51 -2.98
C GLN A 92 4.53 -13.18 -1.79
N THR A 93 5.60 -13.97 -2.00
CA THR A 93 6.35 -14.60 -0.91
C THR A 93 6.98 -13.58 0.02
N ARG A 94 7.64 -12.54 -0.53
CA ARG A 94 8.26 -11.48 0.28
C ARG A 94 7.22 -10.70 1.08
N LYS A 95 6.05 -10.46 0.49
CA LYS A 95 4.91 -9.82 1.16
C LYS A 95 4.42 -10.65 2.35
N ILE A 96 4.27 -11.96 2.18
CA ILE A 96 3.89 -12.88 3.27
C ILE A 96 4.95 -12.87 4.38
N VAL A 97 6.24 -12.93 4.03
CA VAL A 97 7.33 -12.86 5.02
C VAL A 97 7.26 -11.57 5.82
N LEU A 98 7.06 -10.42 5.17
CA LEU A 98 6.91 -9.14 5.87
C LEU A 98 5.74 -9.20 6.87
N LEU A 99 4.58 -9.73 6.46
CA LEU A 99 3.40 -9.86 7.31
C LEU A 99 3.62 -10.80 8.50
N LEU A 100 4.39 -11.87 8.33
CA LEU A 100 4.76 -12.77 9.42
C LEU A 100 5.67 -12.07 10.44
N VAL A 101 6.70 -11.33 9.99
CA VAL A 101 7.55 -10.52 10.87
C VAL A 101 6.69 -9.54 11.66
N TRP A 102 5.81 -8.85 10.95
CA TRP A 102 4.84 -7.90 11.47
C TRP A 102 3.89 -8.52 12.51
N GLY A 103 3.28 -9.66 12.20
CA GLY A 103 2.38 -10.39 13.11
C GLY A 103 3.09 -11.03 14.31
N SER A 104 4.41 -11.24 14.23
CA SER A 104 5.21 -11.80 15.32
C SER A 104 5.57 -10.79 16.42
N VAL A 105 5.51 -9.49 16.13
CA VAL A 105 5.92 -8.41 17.06
C VAL A 105 5.26 -8.53 18.46
N PRO A 106 3.94 -8.72 18.59
CA PRO A 106 3.31 -8.90 19.90
C PRO A 106 3.79 -10.15 20.63
N LEU A 107 4.07 -11.25 19.91
CA LEU A 107 4.57 -12.49 20.49
C LEU A 107 6.00 -12.34 21.03
N VAL A 108 6.85 -11.66 20.26
CA VAL A 108 8.22 -11.35 20.68
C VAL A 108 8.21 -10.46 21.92
N LEU A 109 7.40 -9.40 21.94
CA LEU A 109 7.29 -8.53 23.13
C LEU A 109 6.63 -9.25 24.31
N PHE A 110 5.74 -10.21 24.07
CA PHE A 110 5.19 -11.01 25.16
C PHE A 110 6.26 -11.89 25.82
N ALA A 111 7.14 -12.51 25.02
CA ALA A 111 8.26 -13.32 25.52
C ALA A 111 9.41 -12.47 26.08
N PHE A 112 9.67 -11.30 25.49
CA PHE A 112 10.76 -10.38 25.84
C PHE A 112 10.22 -8.95 26.02
N PRO A 113 9.57 -8.62 27.15
CA PRO A 113 8.83 -7.37 27.33
C PRO A 113 9.67 -6.09 27.24
N THR A 114 10.96 -6.18 27.56
CA THR A 114 11.92 -5.06 27.46
C THR A 114 12.65 -5.04 26.13
N LEU A 115 12.43 -6.02 25.25
CA LEU A 115 13.15 -6.26 23.99
C LEU A 115 14.66 -5.95 24.11
N PHE A 116 15.35 -6.71 24.96
CA PHE A 116 16.79 -6.55 25.22
C PHE A 116 17.20 -5.18 25.75
N GLY A 117 16.31 -4.51 26.49
CA GLY A 117 16.55 -3.20 27.10
C GLY A 117 16.16 -2.01 26.22
N LEU A 118 15.49 -2.25 25.08
CA LEU A 118 14.90 -1.18 24.26
C LEU A 118 13.75 -0.47 24.99
N PHE A 119 13.00 -1.20 25.82
CA PHE A 119 11.88 -0.69 26.57
C PHE A 119 12.05 -0.95 28.07
N ASP A 120 11.48 -0.07 28.90
CA ASP A 120 11.26 -0.37 30.31
C ASP A 120 10.27 -1.53 30.46
N PRO A 121 10.31 -2.29 31.57
CA PRO A 121 9.29 -3.30 31.85
C PRO A 121 7.90 -2.66 31.84
N PRO A 122 6.93 -3.18 31.05
CA PRO A 122 5.65 -2.52 30.90
C PRO A 122 4.90 -2.48 32.24
N ALA A 123 4.52 -1.28 32.68
CA ALA A 123 3.81 -1.11 33.95
C ALA A 123 2.39 -1.71 33.93
N GLY A 124 1.85 -1.96 32.75
CA GLY A 124 0.54 -2.58 32.56
C GLY A 124 0.23 -2.87 31.09
N ARG A 125 -1.01 -3.28 30.83
CA ARG A 125 -1.46 -3.69 29.48
C ARG A 125 -1.34 -2.58 28.44
N LEU A 126 -1.64 -1.34 28.82
CA LEU A 126 -1.57 -0.22 27.89
C LEU A 126 -0.12 0.05 27.46
N ASP A 127 0.82 -0.06 28.40
CA ASP A 127 2.24 0.15 28.14
C ASP A 127 2.79 -0.91 27.18
N PHE A 128 2.39 -2.17 27.38
CA PHE A 128 2.66 -3.25 26.42
C PHE A 128 2.14 -2.94 25.02
N VAL A 129 0.88 -2.47 24.90
CA VAL A 129 0.29 -2.09 23.61
C VAL A 129 1.05 -0.93 22.96
N ARG A 130 1.55 0.02 23.76
CA ARG A 130 2.39 1.12 23.26
C ARG A 130 3.74 0.63 22.75
N HIS A 131 4.40 -0.32 23.43
CA HIS A 131 5.63 -0.95 22.92
C HIS A 131 5.39 -1.69 21.61
N VAL A 132 4.27 -2.42 21.50
CA VAL A 132 3.85 -3.06 20.25
C VAL A 132 3.67 -2.02 19.14
N GLY A 133 2.96 -0.94 19.41
CA GLY A 133 2.77 0.16 18.47
C GLY A 133 4.09 0.78 17.99
N ALA A 134 4.97 1.13 18.92
CA ALA A 134 6.28 1.69 18.60
C ALA A 134 7.11 0.72 17.75
N LEU A 135 7.10 -0.58 18.07
CA LEU A 135 7.86 -1.57 17.31
C LEU A 135 7.24 -1.81 15.93
N TRP A 136 5.92 -1.85 15.79
CA TRP A 136 5.27 -1.91 14.48
C TRP A 136 5.62 -0.72 13.59
N LEU A 137 5.65 0.50 14.16
CA LEU A 137 6.11 1.67 13.42
C LEU A 137 7.55 1.50 12.94
N ALA A 138 8.45 1.08 13.82
CA ALA A 138 9.86 0.86 13.49
C ALA A 138 10.03 -0.19 12.38
N VAL A 139 9.32 -1.32 12.46
CA VAL A 139 9.39 -2.36 11.43
C VAL A 139 8.79 -1.88 10.11
N GLY A 140 7.74 -1.05 10.14
CA GLY A 140 7.18 -0.43 8.93
C GLY A 140 8.14 0.51 8.22
N ILE A 141 8.77 1.41 8.97
CA ILE A 141 9.80 2.31 8.43
C ILE A 141 10.98 1.49 7.89
N ALA A 142 11.49 0.52 8.66
CA ALA A 142 12.60 -0.33 8.24
C ALA A 142 12.26 -1.14 6.98
N GLY A 143 11.05 -1.70 6.89
CA GLY A 143 10.58 -2.44 5.72
C GLY A 143 10.50 -1.56 4.47
N GLY A 144 9.96 -0.35 4.60
CA GLY A 144 9.91 0.64 3.52
C GLY A 144 11.30 1.06 3.03
N LEU A 145 12.22 1.36 3.96
CA LEU A 145 13.60 1.73 3.64
C LEU A 145 14.37 0.58 3.00
N ALA A 146 14.29 -0.63 3.57
CA ALA A 146 14.91 -1.82 3.00
C ALA A 146 14.42 -2.08 1.58
N ARG A 147 13.12 -1.87 1.33
CA ARG A 147 12.52 -2.01 0.01
C ARG A 147 13.03 -0.95 -0.98
N MET A 148 13.12 0.30 -0.56
CA MET A 148 13.68 1.38 -1.37
C MET A 148 15.14 1.09 -1.76
N LEU A 149 15.97 0.69 -0.79
CA LEU A 149 17.37 0.32 -1.04
C LEU A 149 17.49 -0.88 -1.97
N GLN A 150 16.63 -1.89 -1.81
CA GLN A 150 16.59 -3.04 -2.69
C GLN A 150 16.24 -2.64 -4.14
N LEU A 151 15.35 -1.65 -4.33
CA LEU A 151 15.03 -1.12 -5.66
C LEU A 151 16.19 -0.36 -6.29
N PHE A 152 16.98 0.38 -5.51
CA PHE A 152 18.19 1.03 -6.01
C PHE A 152 19.19 0.02 -6.58
N VAL A 153 19.32 -1.14 -5.94
CA VAL A 153 20.26 -2.19 -6.37
C VAL A 153 19.70 -3.02 -7.54
N THR A 154 18.41 -3.36 -7.52
CA THR A 154 17.82 -4.30 -8.49
C THR A 154 17.25 -3.63 -9.74
N ARG A 155 17.02 -2.32 -9.70
CA ARG A 155 16.52 -1.52 -10.82
C ARG A 155 17.47 -0.33 -11.02
N ASP A 156 17.23 0.76 -10.30
CA ASP A 156 18.03 1.99 -10.33
C ASP A 156 17.54 2.97 -9.25
N LEU A 157 18.29 4.04 -9.03
CA LEU A 157 17.98 5.09 -8.04
C LEU A 157 16.63 5.76 -8.32
N THR A 158 16.36 6.10 -9.58
CA THR A 158 15.13 6.81 -9.98
C THR A 158 13.90 5.95 -9.70
N THR A 159 13.94 4.67 -10.06
CA THR A 159 12.85 3.72 -9.80
C THR A 159 12.53 3.62 -8.32
N GLY A 160 13.54 3.53 -7.45
CA GLY A 160 13.32 3.46 -6.00
C GLY A 160 12.75 4.75 -5.41
N LEU A 161 13.16 5.92 -5.89
CA LEU A 161 12.63 7.20 -5.44
C LEU A 161 11.19 7.42 -5.90
N VAL A 162 10.87 7.09 -7.15
CA VAL A 162 9.49 7.14 -7.67
C VAL A 162 8.58 6.19 -6.89
N TRP A 163 9.06 4.98 -6.57
CA TRP A 163 8.32 4.04 -5.74
C TRP A 163 8.07 4.59 -4.33
N ALA A 164 9.07 5.19 -3.69
CA ALA A 164 8.91 5.78 -2.36
C ALA A 164 7.90 6.94 -2.38
N PHE A 165 7.99 7.82 -3.38
CA PHE A 165 7.02 8.90 -3.58
C PHE A 165 5.61 8.36 -3.81
N LYS A 166 5.48 7.33 -4.65
CA LYS A 166 4.21 6.62 -4.86
C LYS A 166 3.63 6.14 -3.54
N VAL A 167 4.39 5.38 -2.76
CA VAL A 167 3.92 4.81 -1.48
C VAL A 167 3.47 5.90 -0.51
N LEU A 168 4.24 6.98 -0.36
CA LEU A 168 3.90 8.07 0.56
C LEU A 168 2.64 8.83 0.14
N THR A 169 2.41 8.97 -1.18
CA THR A 169 1.25 9.68 -1.74
C THR A 169 0.06 8.77 -2.06
N ASP A 170 0.23 7.46 -1.89
CA ASP A 170 -0.77 6.44 -2.21
C ASP A 170 -2.11 6.65 -1.50
N PRO A 171 -2.17 7.06 -0.22
CA PRO A 171 -3.45 7.35 0.44
C PRO A 171 -4.27 8.42 -0.28
N PHE A 172 -3.64 9.52 -0.72
CA PHE A 172 -4.35 10.58 -1.45
C PHE A 172 -4.86 10.07 -2.80
N HIS A 173 -4.04 9.32 -3.51
CA HIS A 173 -4.41 8.75 -4.80
C HIS A 173 -5.56 7.73 -4.68
N ASN A 174 -5.53 6.87 -3.66
CA ASN A 174 -6.59 5.89 -3.42
C ASN A 174 -7.92 6.55 -3.04
N ILE A 175 -7.90 7.66 -2.31
CA ILE A 175 -9.13 8.44 -2.05
C ILE A 175 -9.68 8.97 -3.38
N ALA A 176 -8.84 9.60 -4.20
CA ALA A 176 -9.25 10.15 -5.49
C ALA A 176 -9.82 9.07 -6.43
N LEU A 177 -9.23 7.88 -6.47
CA LEU A 177 -9.71 6.77 -7.29
C LEU A 177 -10.98 6.10 -6.75
N TYR A 178 -11.03 5.85 -5.44
CA TYR A 178 -11.98 4.89 -4.87
C TYR A 178 -13.11 5.51 -4.06
N TRP A 179 -13.24 6.84 -4.01
CA TRP A 179 -14.30 7.50 -3.24
C TRP A 179 -15.73 7.03 -3.61
N ASN A 180 -15.95 6.63 -4.86
CA ASN A 180 -17.23 6.10 -5.34
C ASN A 180 -17.43 4.60 -5.09
N SER A 181 -16.38 3.86 -4.71
CA SER A 181 -16.45 2.40 -4.56
C SER A 181 -17.50 1.92 -3.54
N PRO A 182 -17.77 2.62 -2.41
CA PRO A 182 -18.87 2.21 -1.52
C PRO A 182 -20.24 2.34 -2.19
N LEU A 183 -20.44 3.36 -3.04
CA LEU A 183 -21.68 3.54 -3.81
C LEU A 183 -21.84 2.43 -4.86
N LYS A 184 -20.76 2.07 -5.55
CA LYS A 184 -20.72 0.93 -6.49
C LYS A 184 -21.13 -0.37 -5.78
N LEU A 185 -20.60 -0.63 -4.58
CA LEU A 185 -20.98 -1.81 -3.77
C LEU A 185 -22.46 -1.82 -3.39
N MET A 186 -23.01 -0.66 -2.99
CA MET A 186 -24.45 -0.57 -2.67
C MET A 186 -25.35 -0.86 -3.89
N ARG A 187 -24.84 -0.68 -5.11
CA ARG A 187 -25.52 -1.05 -6.36
C ARG A 187 -25.30 -2.51 -6.77
N GLY A 188 -24.50 -3.27 -6.03
CA GLY A 188 -24.17 -4.66 -6.32
C GLY A 188 -23.04 -4.86 -7.34
N GLU A 189 -22.29 -3.80 -7.67
CA GLU A 189 -21.15 -3.87 -8.58
C GLU A 189 -19.92 -4.44 -7.84
N LEU A 190 -19.73 -5.76 -7.87
CA LEU A 190 -18.65 -6.44 -7.13
C LEU A 190 -17.28 -6.38 -7.81
N ILE A 191 -17.26 -6.28 -9.15
CA ILE A 191 -16.07 -6.17 -9.97
C ILE A 191 -16.18 -4.88 -10.78
N ASP A 192 -15.12 -4.09 -10.79
CA ASP A 192 -15.06 -2.86 -11.57
C ASP A 192 -14.70 -3.16 -13.02
N SER A 193 -15.72 -3.28 -13.88
CA SER A 193 -15.56 -3.66 -15.28
C SER A 193 -14.75 -2.65 -16.11
N ALA A 194 -14.69 -1.39 -15.66
CA ALA A 194 -13.91 -0.35 -16.32
C ALA A 194 -12.39 -0.65 -16.32
N ILE A 195 -11.91 -1.50 -15.41
CA ILE A 195 -10.48 -1.81 -15.29
C ILE A 195 -9.91 -2.50 -16.53
N ALA A 196 -10.67 -3.40 -17.16
CA ALA A 196 -10.19 -4.16 -18.31
C ALA A 196 -9.94 -3.23 -19.52
N GLU A 197 -10.79 -2.22 -19.68
CA GLU A 197 -10.77 -1.26 -20.78
C GLU A 197 -9.99 0.02 -20.46
N ALA A 198 -9.61 0.25 -19.20
CA ALA A 198 -8.90 1.44 -18.79
C ALA A 198 -7.54 1.55 -19.50
N ASP A 199 -7.33 2.68 -20.16
CA ASP A 199 -6.05 3.11 -20.69
C ASP A 199 -5.76 4.52 -20.18
N TRP A 200 -4.76 4.64 -19.31
CA TRP A 200 -4.29 5.93 -18.82
C TRP A 200 -3.27 6.57 -19.77
N GLY A 201 -3.08 6.07 -21.00
CA GLY A 201 -2.14 6.61 -21.98
C GLY A 201 -2.63 7.87 -22.72
N ASP A 202 -3.94 8.01 -22.93
CA ASP A 202 -4.51 9.07 -23.80
C ASP A 202 -4.68 10.44 -23.10
N GLU A 203 -4.81 10.48 -21.78
CA GLU A 203 -4.97 11.76 -21.05
C GLU A 203 -3.74 12.67 -21.17
N ASP A 204 -2.53 12.13 -21.38
CA ASP A 204 -1.32 12.93 -21.61
C ASP A 204 -1.32 13.55 -23.02
N ALA A 205 -2.00 12.95 -24.01
CA ALA A 205 -2.15 13.55 -25.33
C ALA A 205 -3.11 14.75 -25.26
N GLU A 206 -4.23 14.60 -24.55
CA GLU A 206 -5.18 15.69 -24.32
C GLU A 206 -4.60 16.81 -23.43
N GLU A 207 -3.92 16.50 -22.31
CA GLU A 207 -3.29 17.51 -21.45
C GLU A 207 -2.10 18.22 -22.14
N ALA A 208 -1.31 17.50 -22.95
CA ALA A 208 -0.22 18.11 -23.72
C ALA A 208 -0.74 18.97 -24.89
N GLU A 209 -1.83 18.56 -25.53
CA GLU A 209 -2.51 19.33 -26.58
C GLU A 209 -3.18 20.58 -25.97
N GLU A 210 -3.84 20.47 -24.83
CA GLU A 210 -4.44 21.59 -24.09
C GLU A 210 -3.38 22.57 -23.58
N ALA A 211 -2.27 22.08 -23.02
CA ALA A 211 -1.14 22.93 -22.61
C ALA A 211 -0.47 23.64 -23.80
N ALA A 212 -0.41 22.99 -24.97
CA ALA A 212 0.10 23.61 -26.19
C ALA A 212 -0.87 24.64 -26.80
N HIS A 213 -2.17 24.51 -26.56
CA HIS A 213 -3.17 25.50 -26.98
C HIS A 213 -3.26 26.74 -26.07
N LEU A 214 -2.68 26.68 -24.86
CA LEU A 214 -2.63 27.78 -23.89
C LEU A 214 -1.32 28.59 -23.93
N THR A 215 -0.38 28.25 -24.81
CA THR A 215 0.89 28.98 -25.06
C THR A 215 0.93 29.62 -26.43
#